data_AF-J0PY31-F1
#
_entry.id   AF-J0PY31-F1
#
_cell.length_a   1.000
_cell.length_b   1.000
_cell.length_c   1.000
_cell.angle_alpha   90.00
_cell.angle_beta   90.00
_cell.angle_gamma   90.00
#
_symmetry.space_group_name_H-M   'P 1'
#
loop_
_entity.id
_entity.type
_entity.pdbx_description
1 polymer ?
#
loop_
_entity_poly.entity_id
_entity_poly.type
_entity_poly.pdbx_seq_one_letter_code
_entity_poly.pdbx_strand_id
1 'polypeptide(L)'
;MDYKKLDLPNTNHPNQEQLKDFETAFNAFLETNQQENEDHHKDAFNDLLKGAFKYKVKPTKKIDSAILNDNDKVEVIIEFKALKSPNEFIKKGDLNVKALHESLLYYLIERKEGNNNLKRLILGTIKELYIIDANEFEVFNKDKEIQKAFENCHDKKGNDPRTKAFYDACQKRLNELDHSLKYHHIPLKKENLALIYQALSPNFLLKIPKYSDANTLNKDFYEELLYILGLEEKNEKGKTLIKPSRTQNSLSDALKNNTKI
;
A
#
# COMPACT_ATOMS: atom_id res chain seq x y z
N MET A 1 -12.70 19.22 9.16
CA MET A 1 -12.48 18.16 8.15
C MET A 1 -12.90 16.83 8.72
N ASP A 2 -13.53 16.00 7.90
CA ASP A 2 -13.92 14.63 8.24
C ASP A 2 -12.93 13.61 7.66
N TYR A 3 -12.78 12.45 8.30
CA TYR A 3 -11.92 11.37 7.83
C TYR A 3 -12.74 10.14 7.45
N LYS A 4 -12.65 9.72 6.20
CA LYS A 4 -13.42 8.59 5.68
C LYS A 4 -12.52 7.41 5.35
N LYS A 5 -12.60 6.36 6.18
CA LYS A 5 -11.98 5.07 5.88
C LYS A 5 -12.64 4.45 4.64
N LEU A 6 -11.81 3.96 3.72
CA LEU A 6 -12.20 3.20 2.54
C LEU A 6 -11.72 1.75 2.68
N ASP A 7 -12.53 0.83 2.20
CA ASP A 7 -12.10 -0.55 1.99
C ASP A 7 -11.08 -0.61 0.85
N LEU A 8 -10.15 -1.57 0.92
CA LEU A 8 -9.30 -1.84 -0.22
C LEU A 8 -10.16 -2.38 -1.38
N PRO A 9 -9.91 -1.94 -2.61
CA PRO A 9 -10.58 -2.52 -3.77
C PRO A 9 -10.27 -4.01 -3.82
N ASN A 10 -11.29 -4.86 -3.98
CA ASN A 10 -11.15 -6.33 -4.00
C ASN A 10 -10.56 -6.86 -5.33
N THR A 11 -9.61 -6.12 -5.89
CA THR A 11 -8.98 -6.37 -7.18
C THR A 11 -7.50 -6.66 -6.94
N ASN A 12 -6.97 -7.72 -7.55
CA ASN A 12 -5.55 -8.11 -7.49
C ASN A 12 -5.13 -8.90 -6.24
N HIS A 13 -5.79 -10.02 -5.97
CA HIS A 13 -5.28 -11.00 -5.00
C HIS A 13 -3.93 -11.57 -5.44
N PRO A 14 -2.96 -11.70 -4.50
CA PRO A 14 -1.72 -12.44 -4.76
C PRO A 14 -1.99 -13.93 -4.95
N ASN A 15 -1.17 -14.58 -5.77
CA ASN A 15 -1.16 -16.04 -5.83
C ASN A 15 -0.39 -16.63 -4.62
N GLN A 16 -0.44 -17.96 -4.47
CA GLN A 16 0.19 -18.64 -3.32
C GLN A 16 1.71 -18.44 -3.25
N GLU A 17 2.39 -18.41 -4.39
CA GLU A 17 3.84 -18.21 -4.46
C GLU A 17 4.23 -16.79 -4.01
N GLN A 18 3.53 -15.77 -4.53
CA GLN A 18 3.69 -14.37 -4.13
C GLN A 18 3.43 -14.17 -2.63
N LEU A 19 2.42 -14.85 -2.08
CA LEU A 19 2.13 -14.80 -0.64
C LEU A 19 3.23 -15.45 0.18
N LYS A 20 3.79 -16.58 -0.26
CA LYS A 20 4.84 -17.30 0.48
C LYS A 20 6.13 -16.49 0.57
N ASP A 21 6.54 -15.88 -0.55
CA ASP A 21 7.72 -15.00 -0.58
C ASP A 21 7.50 -13.76 0.28
N PHE A 22 6.30 -13.16 0.18
CA PHE A 22 5.93 -12.02 0.99
C PHE A 22 5.86 -12.35 2.48
N GLU A 23 5.36 -13.53 2.86
CA GLU A 23 5.29 -13.97 4.26
C GLU A 23 6.68 -13.98 4.90
N THR A 24 7.69 -14.43 4.16
CA THR A 24 9.08 -14.47 4.66
C THR A 24 9.60 -13.07 4.93
N ALA A 25 9.43 -12.13 4.00
CA ALA A 25 9.83 -10.73 4.20
C ALA A 25 9.02 -10.04 5.32
N PHE A 26 7.72 -10.34 5.40
CA PHE A 26 6.85 -9.75 6.41
C PHE A 26 7.12 -10.28 7.81
N ASN A 27 7.43 -11.58 7.96
CA ASN A 27 7.86 -12.13 9.25
C ASN A 27 9.13 -11.42 9.75
N ALA A 28 10.12 -11.18 8.88
CA ALA A 28 11.32 -10.43 9.25
C ALA A 28 10.98 -8.99 9.71
N PHE A 29 10.04 -8.32 9.04
CA PHE A 29 9.53 -7.02 9.48
C PHE A 29 8.86 -7.09 10.87
N LEU A 30 8.08 -8.14 11.16
CA LEU A 30 7.40 -8.31 12.45
C LEU A 30 8.37 -8.53 13.63
N GLU A 31 9.58 -9.02 13.38
CA GLU A 31 10.63 -9.15 14.40
C GLU A 31 11.25 -7.80 14.82
N THR A 32 10.87 -6.69 14.16
CA THR A 32 11.33 -5.35 14.52
C THR A 32 10.92 -5.00 15.96
N ASN A 33 11.93 -4.71 16.79
CA ASN A 33 11.70 -4.36 18.19
C ASN A 33 10.82 -3.11 18.34
N GLN A 34 9.71 -3.26 19.04
CA GLN A 34 8.71 -2.20 19.24
C GLN A 34 9.22 -0.99 20.02
N GLN A 35 10.30 -1.13 20.79
CA GLN A 35 10.91 -0.08 21.61
C GLN A 35 11.93 0.78 20.86
N GLU A 36 12.28 0.38 19.64
CA GLU A 36 13.24 1.11 18.81
C GLU A 36 12.75 2.52 18.46
N ASN A 37 13.67 3.30 17.89
CA ASN A 37 13.36 4.64 17.42
C ASN A 37 12.68 4.63 16.03
N GLU A 38 12.27 5.82 15.61
CA GLU A 38 11.56 6.05 14.35
C GLU A 38 12.37 5.59 13.13
N ASP A 39 13.68 5.83 13.13
CA ASP A 39 14.57 5.46 12.04
C ASP A 39 14.66 3.94 11.85
N HIS A 40 14.80 3.17 12.94
CA HIS A 40 14.83 1.71 12.86
C HIS A 40 13.49 1.14 12.35
N HIS A 41 12.36 1.70 12.82
CA HIS A 41 11.02 1.30 12.37
C HIS A 41 10.81 1.60 10.88
N LYS A 42 11.25 2.79 10.45
CA LYS A 42 11.24 3.23 9.05
C LYS A 42 12.13 2.35 8.18
N ASP A 43 13.34 2.03 8.63
CA ASP A 43 14.29 1.20 7.87
C ASP A 43 13.78 -0.23 7.69
N ALA A 44 13.21 -0.83 8.75
CA ALA A 44 12.57 -2.13 8.63
C ALA A 44 11.42 -2.13 7.61
N PHE A 45 10.59 -1.08 7.60
CA PHE A 45 9.52 -0.95 6.61
C PHE A 45 10.07 -0.73 5.18
N ASN A 46 11.12 0.09 5.05
CA ASN A 46 11.81 0.30 3.77
C ASN A 46 12.37 -1.02 3.22
N ASP A 47 12.93 -1.86 4.08
CA ASP A 47 13.49 -3.15 3.69
C ASP A 47 12.43 -4.17 3.32
N LEU A 48 11.26 -4.16 3.97
CA LEU A 48 10.08 -4.92 3.51
C LEU A 48 9.69 -4.53 2.07
N LEU A 49 9.59 -3.23 1.80
CA LEU A 49 9.23 -2.70 0.48
C LEU A 49 10.25 -3.08 -0.60
N LYS A 50 11.55 -2.93 -0.31
CA LYS A 50 12.64 -3.32 -1.22
C LYS A 50 12.67 -4.84 -1.43
N GLY A 51 12.52 -5.62 -0.36
CA GLY A 51 12.63 -7.07 -0.39
C GLY A 51 11.50 -7.72 -1.17
N ALA A 52 10.26 -7.36 -0.82
CA ALA A 52 9.05 -7.98 -1.36
C ALA A 52 8.66 -7.47 -2.75
N PHE A 53 8.82 -6.17 -3.02
CA PHE A 53 8.30 -5.54 -4.24
C PHE A 53 9.38 -4.93 -5.13
N LYS A 54 10.65 -5.01 -4.72
CA LYS A 54 11.81 -4.45 -5.45
C LYS A 54 11.69 -2.94 -5.71
N TYR A 55 10.98 -2.22 -4.84
CA TYR A 55 10.87 -0.78 -4.93
C TYR A 55 12.22 -0.08 -4.70
N LYS A 56 12.45 1.02 -5.43
CA LYS A 56 13.55 1.95 -5.18
C LYS A 56 13.16 2.88 -4.02
N VAL A 57 13.41 2.41 -2.79
CA VAL A 57 13.14 3.17 -1.57
C VAL A 57 14.39 3.86 -1.06
N LYS A 58 14.39 5.19 -1.02
CA LYS A 58 15.52 5.99 -0.48
C LYS A 58 15.07 7.38 -0.02
N PRO A 59 15.82 8.02 0.88
CA PRO A 59 15.62 9.44 1.19
C PRO A 59 15.89 10.32 -0.04
N THR A 60 15.23 11.47 -0.07
CA THR A 60 15.58 12.60 -0.95
C THR A 60 16.24 13.71 -0.12
N LYS A 61 16.53 14.86 -0.73
CA LYS A 61 17.09 16.02 0.00
C LYS A 61 16.17 16.52 1.12
N LYS A 62 14.86 16.23 1.04
CA LYS A 62 13.83 16.81 1.92
C LYS A 62 12.90 15.79 2.55
N ILE A 63 12.91 14.54 2.09
CA ILE A 63 11.98 13.49 2.49
C ILE A 63 12.80 12.31 2.99
N ASP A 64 12.52 11.85 4.20
CA ASP A 64 13.34 10.82 4.86
C ASP A 64 13.11 9.41 4.29
N SER A 65 11.93 9.15 3.73
CA SER A 65 11.67 7.93 2.96
C SER A 65 10.64 8.15 1.86
N ALA A 66 10.93 7.63 0.67
CA ALA A 66 10.05 7.70 -0.48
C ALA A 66 10.29 6.51 -1.42
N ILE A 67 9.25 6.11 -2.15
CA ILE A 67 9.37 5.25 -3.34
C ILE A 67 9.57 6.13 -4.56
N LEU A 68 10.63 5.88 -5.32
CA LEU A 68 10.98 6.62 -6.52
C LEU A 68 10.83 5.76 -7.77
N ASN A 69 10.53 6.40 -8.89
CA ASN A 69 10.60 5.74 -10.20
C ASN A 69 12.04 5.69 -10.75
N ASP A 70 12.19 5.13 -11.95
CA ASP A 70 13.48 4.97 -12.63
C ASP A 70 14.20 6.31 -12.88
N ASN A 71 13.44 7.40 -13.02
CA ASN A 71 13.95 8.76 -13.22
C ASN A 71 14.23 9.51 -11.91
N ASP A 72 14.28 8.81 -10.76
CA ASP A 72 14.50 9.40 -9.44
C ASP A 72 13.44 10.44 -9.03
N LYS A 73 12.22 10.34 -9.58
CA LYS A 73 11.08 11.15 -9.13
C LYS A 73 10.27 10.40 -8.09
N VAL A 74 9.87 11.09 -7.03
CA VAL A 74 9.04 10.52 -5.95
C VAL A 74 7.66 10.16 -6.49
N GLU A 75 7.21 8.94 -6.19
CA GLU A 75 5.86 8.45 -6.48
C GLU A 75 5.06 8.19 -5.21
N VAL A 76 5.71 7.79 -4.11
CA VAL A 76 5.06 7.59 -2.81
C VAL A 76 5.89 8.22 -1.71
N ILE A 77 5.25 9.06 -0.89
CA ILE A 77 5.85 9.65 0.31
C ILE A 77 5.59 8.72 1.49
N ILE A 78 6.59 8.43 2.30
CA ILE A 78 6.48 7.56 3.47
C ILE A 78 6.88 8.33 4.71
N GLU A 79 5.94 8.48 5.64
CA GLU A 79 6.14 9.09 6.94
C GLU A 79 5.90 8.02 8.02
N PHE A 80 6.95 7.69 8.77
CA PHE A 80 6.89 6.65 9.80
C PHE A 80 7.05 7.27 11.17
N LYS A 81 6.29 6.80 12.16
CA LYS A 81 6.44 7.20 13.57
C LYS A 81 6.74 6.02 14.46
N ALA A 82 7.56 6.26 15.49
CA ALA A 82 7.80 5.28 16.54
C ALA A 82 6.57 5.14 17.46
N LEU A 83 6.34 3.94 18.00
CA LEU A 83 5.24 3.70 18.94
C LEU A 83 5.34 4.52 20.24
N LYS A 84 6.56 4.92 20.62
CA LYS A 84 6.83 5.79 21.78
C LYS A 84 6.51 7.27 21.55
N SER A 85 6.12 7.65 20.34
CA SER A 85 5.67 8.99 19.97
C SER A 85 4.16 9.03 19.67
N PRO A 86 3.29 8.51 20.55
CA PRO A 86 1.88 8.30 20.20
C PRO A 86 1.13 9.59 19.90
N ASN A 87 1.59 10.75 20.39
CA ASN A 87 0.97 12.05 20.12
C ASN A 87 1.26 12.59 18.71
N GLU A 88 2.20 11.98 17.99
CA GLU A 88 2.55 12.38 16.63
C GLU A 88 1.82 11.56 15.56
N PHE A 89 1.07 10.53 15.98
CA PHE A 89 0.39 9.59 15.10
C PHE A 89 -1.12 9.51 15.36
N ILE A 90 -1.84 8.94 14.40
CA ILE A 90 -3.31 8.89 14.35
C ILE A 90 -3.89 8.21 15.60
N LYS A 91 -4.93 8.82 16.19
CA LYS A 91 -5.70 8.22 17.29
C LYS A 91 -7.19 8.28 16.99
N LYS A 92 -7.89 7.15 17.17
CA LYS A 92 -9.35 7.05 16.99
C LYS A 92 -9.84 7.58 15.62
N GLY A 93 -9.01 7.46 14.58
CA GLY A 93 -9.33 7.91 13.23
C GLY A 93 -9.13 9.41 12.98
N ASP A 94 -8.61 10.18 13.94
CA ASP A 94 -8.22 11.58 13.72
C ASP A 94 -6.85 11.65 13.05
N LEU A 95 -6.83 12.03 11.78
CA LEU A 95 -5.60 12.20 11.00
C LEU A 95 -4.98 13.59 11.16
N ASN A 96 -5.55 14.52 11.94
CA ASN A 96 -4.97 15.86 12.17
C ASN A 96 -3.80 15.81 13.17
N VAL A 97 -2.74 15.10 12.77
CA VAL A 97 -1.56 14.78 13.58
C VAL A 97 -0.29 15.17 12.85
N LYS A 98 0.81 15.25 13.58
CA LYS A 98 2.12 15.66 13.06
C LYS A 98 2.56 14.86 11.82
N ALA A 99 2.37 13.54 11.82
CA ALA A 99 2.70 12.70 10.66
C ALA A 99 1.98 13.14 9.36
N LEU A 100 0.71 13.56 9.45
CA LEU A 100 -0.01 14.10 8.30
C LEU A 100 0.55 15.47 7.87
N HIS A 101 0.91 16.33 8.83
CA HIS A 101 1.49 17.64 8.54
C HIS A 101 2.87 17.54 7.89
N GLU A 102 3.71 16.61 8.34
CA GLU A 102 5.01 16.27 7.74
C GLU A 102 4.83 15.78 6.29
N SER A 103 3.91 14.84 6.09
CA SER A 103 3.55 14.37 4.76
C SER A 103 3.00 15.47 3.85
N LEU A 104 2.23 16.41 4.40
CA LEU A 104 1.72 17.55 3.64
C LEU A 104 2.85 18.51 3.26
N LEU A 105 3.81 18.76 4.15
CA LEU A 105 5.00 19.53 3.83
C LEU A 105 5.76 18.90 2.66
N TYR A 106 6.02 17.59 2.72
CA TYR A 106 6.72 16.86 1.66
C TYR A 106 5.97 16.88 0.35
N TYR A 107 4.65 16.69 0.38
CA TYR A 107 3.80 16.81 -0.79
C TYR A 107 3.95 18.19 -1.44
N LEU A 108 3.87 19.28 -0.66
CA LEU A 108 3.98 20.64 -1.19
C LEU A 108 5.38 20.95 -1.76
N ILE A 109 6.45 20.39 -1.15
CA ILE A 109 7.81 20.47 -1.70
C ILE A 109 7.87 19.85 -3.09
N GLU A 110 7.40 18.61 -3.24
CA GLU A 110 7.38 17.91 -4.51
C GLU A 110 6.54 18.65 -5.56
N ARG A 111 5.36 19.17 -5.18
CA ARG A 111 4.52 19.97 -6.08
C ARG A 111 5.22 21.25 -6.53
N LYS A 112 5.92 21.96 -5.62
CA LYS A 112 6.69 23.18 -5.93
C LYS A 112 7.86 22.89 -6.88
N GLU A 113 8.49 21.73 -6.75
CA GLU A 113 9.57 21.26 -7.62
C GLU A 113 9.06 20.70 -8.96
N GLY A 114 7.75 20.75 -9.22
CA GLY A 114 7.14 20.37 -10.49
C GLY A 114 6.77 18.88 -10.60
N ASN A 115 6.81 18.13 -9.50
CA ASN A 115 6.36 16.75 -9.49
C ASN A 115 4.82 16.69 -9.55
N ASN A 116 4.30 16.08 -10.60
CA ASN A 116 2.88 15.82 -10.81
C ASN A 116 2.54 14.33 -10.87
N ASN A 117 3.47 13.47 -10.42
CA ASN A 117 3.36 12.02 -10.52
C ASN A 117 3.24 11.33 -9.15
N LEU A 118 3.02 12.09 -8.06
CA LEU A 118 2.72 11.52 -6.74
C LEU A 118 1.45 10.64 -6.83
N LYS A 119 1.55 9.42 -6.29
CA LYS A 119 0.50 8.40 -6.32
C LYS A 119 -0.20 8.29 -4.98
N ARG A 120 0.59 8.14 -3.91
CA ARG A 120 0.11 7.87 -2.55
C ARG A 120 1.00 8.52 -1.50
N LEU A 121 0.46 8.67 -0.31
CA LEU A 121 1.21 8.93 0.91
C LEU A 121 0.92 7.79 1.90
N ILE A 122 1.95 7.34 2.61
CA ILE A 122 1.85 6.31 3.65
C ILE A 122 2.24 6.95 4.98
N LEU A 123 1.29 7.01 5.91
CA LEU A 123 1.57 7.27 7.32
C LEU A 123 1.64 5.92 8.03
N GLY A 124 2.76 5.60 8.66
CA GLY A 124 2.97 4.28 9.23
C GLY A 124 3.50 4.27 10.65
N THR A 125 3.14 3.21 11.37
CA THR A 125 3.94 2.66 12.46
C THR A 125 4.21 1.20 12.14
N ILE A 126 5.01 0.53 12.96
CA ILE A 126 5.20 -0.92 12.83
C ILE A 126 3.93 -1.75 13.05
N LYS A 127 2.82 -1.15 13.51
CA LYS A 127 1.55 -1.83 13.78
C LYS A 127 0.48 -1.59 12.73
N GLU A 128 0.54 -0.48 12.01
CA GLU A 128 -0.53 -0.07 11.11
C GLU A 128 -0.08 0.97 10.10
N LEU A 129 -0.75 0.97 8.95
CA LEU A 129 -0.57 1.94 7.88
C LEU A 129 -1.87 2.69 7.61
N TYR A 130 -1.74 3.97 7.29
CA TYR A 130 -2.77 4.83 6.70
C TYR A 130 -2.28 5.25 5.32
N ILE A 131 -2.94 4.77 4.27
CA ILE A 131 -2.55 5.04 2.88
C ILE A 131 -3.56 6.00 2.27
N ILE A 132 -3.08 7.14 1.79
CA ILE A 132 -3.90 8.25 1.28
C ILE A 132 -3.60 8.45 -0.21
N ASP A 133 -4.63 8.70 -1.02
CA ASP A 133 -4.41 9.12 -2.41
C ASP A 133 -3.77 10.51 -2.46
N ALA A 134 -2.71 10.69 -3.25
CA ALA A 134 -2.08 12.01 -3.40
C ALA A 134 -3.06 13.08 -3.93
N ASN A 135 -4.14 12.69 -4.61
CA ASN A 135 -5.20 13.60 -5.06
C ASN A 135 -6.01 14.18 -3.89
N GLU A 136 -6.11 13.49 -2.76
CA GLU A 136 -6.80 14.02 -1.57
C GLU A 136 -6.05 15.22 -0.98
N PHE A 137 -4.78 15.42 -1.32
CA PHE A 137 -3.97 16.55 -0.86
C PHE A 137 -4.08 17.80 -1.76
N GLU A 138 -4.70 17.69 -2.94
CA GLU A 138 -4.81 18.81 -3.88
C GLU A 138 -5.67 19.96 -3.33
N VAL A 139 -6.61 19.67 -2.41
CA VAL A 139 -7.36 20.72 -1.70
C VAL A 139 -6.44 21.60 -0.85
N PHE A 140 -5.45 21.00 -0.17
CA PHE A 140 -4.47 21.72 0.63
C PHE A 140 -3.49 22.51 -0.25
N ASN A 141 -3.14 21.95 -1.42
CA ASN A 141 -2.32 22.65 -2.42
C ASN A 141 -2.98 23.95 -2.93
N LYS A 142 -4.32 24.01 -2.91
CA LYS A 142 -5.09 25.20 -3.33
C LYS A 142 -5.49 26.11 -2.17
N ASP A 143 -5.27 25.67 -0.94
CA ASP A 143 -5.63 26.44 0.25
C ASP A 143 -4.61 27.57 0.49
N LYS A 144 -5.12 28.81 0.52
CA LYS A 144 -4.27 30.01 0.62
C LYS A 144 -3.52 30.11 1.93
N GLU A 145 -4.10 29.63 3.04
CA GLU A 145 -3.45 29.72 4.35
C GLU A 145 -2.34 28.69 4.46
N ILE A 146 -2.59 27.46 4.00
CA ILE A 146 -1.57 26.40 3.92
C ILE A 146 -0.43 26.82 2.98
N GLN A 147 -0.74 27.35 1.80
CA GLN A 147 0.29 27.82 0.85
C GLN A 147 1.14 28.94 1.44
N LYS A 148 0.51 29.93 2.09
CA LYS A 148 1.25 31.02 2.76
C LYS A 148 2.17 30.49 3.87
N ALA A 149 1.67 29.56 4.69
CA ALA A 149 2.48 28.95 5.74
C ALA A 149 3.64 28.13 5.16
N PHE A 150 3.39 27.39 4.07
CA PHE A 150 4.40 26.62 3.36
C PHE A 150 5.49 27.52 2.77
N GLU A 151 5.13 28.59 2.07
CA GLU A 151 6.08 29.56 1.51
C GLU A 151 6.96 30.19 2.58
N ASN A 152 6.38 30.61 3.71
CA ASN A 152 7.14 31.16 4.84
C ASN A 152 8.17 30.16 5.39
N CYS A 153 7.75 28.90 5.57
CA CYS A 153 8.61 27.82 6.06
C CYS A 153 9.69 27.43 5.04
N HIS A 154 9.30 27.17 3.79
CA HIS A 154 10.18 26.62 2.76
C HIS A 154 11.17 27.66 2.22
N ASP A 155 10.70 28.88 1.93
CA ASP A 155 11.55 29.96 1.40
C ASP A 155 12.28 30.73 2.51
N LYS A 156 12.06 30.36 3.78
CA LYS A 156 12.56 31.07 4.97
C LYS A 156 12.16 32.56 4.98
N LYS A 157 10.89 32.84 4.67
CA LYS A 157 10.32 34.20 4.61
C LYS A 157 9.44 34.49 5.82
N GLY A 158 9.24 35.78 6.11
CA GLY A 158 8.38 36.26 7.20
C GLY A 158 9.04 36.22 8.57
N ASN A 159 8.23 36.47 9.60
CA ASN A 159 8.71 36.60 10.99
C ASN A 159 8.88 35.26 11.72
N ASP A 160 8.30 34.16 11.22
CA ASP A 160 8.43 32.82 11.80
C ASP A 160 8.57 31.73 10.71
N PRO A 161 9.80 31.46 10.23
CA PRO A 161 10.06 30.49 9.17
C PRO A 161 10.23 29.05 9.68
N ARG A 162 9.89 28.77 10.94
CA ARG A 162 10.12 27.44 11.55
C ARG A 162 9.11 26.43 11.02
N THR A 163 9.54 25.19 10.84
CA THR A 163 8.66 24.07 10.45
C THR A 163 7.50 23.89 11.42
N LYS A 164 7.72 24.15 12.73
CA LYS A 164 6.65 24.15 13.73
C LYS A 164 5.52 25.13 13.39
N ALA A 165 5.82 26.31 12.86
CA ALA A 165 4.80 27.29 12.49
C ALA A 165 3.93 26.78 11.32
N PHE A 166 4.53 26.05 10.38
CA PHE A 166 3.77 25.38 9.32
C PHE A 166 2.85 24.28 9.89
N TYR A 167 3.34 23.47 10.84
CA TYR A 167 2.51 22.44 11.48
C TYR A 167 1.37 23.05 12.30
N ASP A 168 1.61 24.11 13.06
CA ASP A 168 0.58 24.81 13.82
C ASP A 168 -0.51 25.37 12.88
N ALA A 169 -0.11 25.91 11.72
CA ALA A 169 -1.06 26.38 10.70
C ALA A 169 -1.88 25.23 10.10
N CYS A 170 -1.25 24.09 9.79
CA CYS A 170 -1.95 22.89 9.32
C CYS A 170 -2.96 22.40 10.37
N GLN A 171 -2.52 22.24 11.63
CA GLN A 171 -3.38 21.79 12.73
C GLN A 171 -4.67 22.62 12.82
N LYS A 172 -4.53 23.95 12.78
CA LYS A 172 -5.66 24.87 12.82
C LYS A 172 -6.53 24.71 11.57
N ARG A 173 -5.92 24.82 10.39
CA ARG A 173 -6.66 24.91 9.12
C ARG A 173 -7.43 23.63 8.81
N LEU A 174 -6.86 22.47 9.09
CA LEU A 174 -7.50 21.17 8.87
C LEU A 174 -8.79 21.00 9.70
N ASN A 175 -8.88 21.61 10.89
CA ASN A 175 -10.11 21.58 11.68
C ASN A 175 -11.23 22.41 11.05
N GLU A 176 -10.89 23.50 10.35
CA GLU A 176 -11.84 24.45 9.76
C GLU A 176 -12.32 24.05 8.35
N LEU A 177 -11.58 23.19 7.66
CA LEU A 177 -11.92 22.76 6.30
C LEU A 177 -13.17 21.89 6.28
N ASP A 178 -14.16 22.33 5.49
CA ASP A 178 -15.32 21.54 5.10
C ASP A 178 -14.96 20.62 3.92
N HIS A 179 -14.21 19.57 4.25
CA HIS A 179 -13.76 18.55 3.31
C HIS A 179 -13.73 17.19 4.01
N SER A 180 -13.78 16.11 3.24
CA SER A 180 -13.59 14.75 3.74
C SER A 180 -12.37 14.13 3.10
N LEU A 181 -11.35 13.84 3.91
CA LEU A 181 -10.14 13.16 3.46
C LEU A 181 -10.34 11.64 3.55
N LYS A 182 -10.16 10.97 2.41
CA LYS A 182 -10.31 9.52 2.31
C LYS A 182 -8.99 8.80 2.48
N TYR A 183 -9.01 7.67 3.18
CA TYR A 183 -7.82 6.89 3.45
C TYR A 183 -8.13 5.39 3.56
N HIS A 184 -7.10 4.56 3.40
CA HIS A 184 -7.16 3.13 3.70
C HIS A 184 -6.38 2.86 4.99
N HIS A 185 -6.91 1.99 5.86
CA HIS A 185 -6.27 1.61 7.11
C HIS A 185 -5.94 0.13 7.13
N ILE A 186 -4.66 -0.19 7.27
CA ILE A 186 -4.10 -1.53 7.13
C ILE A 186 -3.42 -1.95 8.43
N PRO A 187 -4.02 -2.84 9.23
CA PRO A 187 -3.35 -3.39 10.40
C PRO A 187 -2.25 -4.36 9.95
N LEU A 188 -1.01 -4.12 10.39
CA LEU A 188 0.17 -4.93 10.09
C LEU A 188 0.22 -6.14 11.01
N LYS A 189 -0.61 -7.13 10.73
CA LYS A 189 -0.67 -8.39 11.47
C LYS A 189 -0.64 -9.58 10.52
N LYS A 190 -0.13 -10.71 11.00
CA LYS A 190 0.06 -11.92 10.19
C LYS A 190 -1.25 -12.46 9.60
N GLU A 191 -2.36 -12.33 10.33
CA GLU A 191 -3.69 -12.70 9.82
C GLU A 191 -4.16 -11.88 8.62
N ASN A 192 -3.56 -10.71 8.36
CA ASN A 192 -3.93 -9.82 7.26
C ASN A 192 -2.96 -9.92 6.06
N LEU A 193 -2.16 -10.98 5.95
CA LEU A 193 -1.05 -11.07 4.99
C LEU A 193 -1.44 -10.70 3.55
N ALA A 194 -2.55 -11.24 3.04
CA ALA A 194 -3.02 -10.95 1.68
C ALA A 194 -3.47 -9.48 1.50
N LEU A 195 -4.13 -8.92 2.51
CA LEU A 195 -4.55 -7.51 2.51
C LEU A 195 -3.32 -6.59 2.52
N ILE A 196 -2.31 -6.90 3.33
CA ILE A 196 -1.07 -6.12 3.42
C ILE A 196 -0.31 -6.21 2.09
N TYR A 197 -0.17 -7.42 1.53
CA TYR A 197 0.42 -7.59 0.20
C TYR A 197 -0.28 -6.70 -0.83
N GLN A 198 -1.61 -6.77 -0.88
CA GLN A 198 -2.41 -6.02 -1.84
C GLN A 198 -2.20 -4.51 -1.67
N ALA A 199 -2.23 -4.02 -0.43
CA ALA A 199 -2.03 -2.62 -0.08
C ALA A 199 -0.62 -2.10 -0.36
N LEU A 200 0.39 -2.97 -0.40
CA LEU A 200 1.77 -2.61 -0.70
C LEU A 200 2.17 -2.93 -2.15
N SER A 201 1.31 -3.61 -2.91
CA SER A 201 1.57 -4.00 -4.30
C SER A 201 1.71 -2.80 -5.24
N PRO A 202 2.47 -2.92 -6.34
CA PRO A 202 2.62 -1.85 -7.33
C PRO A 202 1.28 -1.43 -7.95
N ASN A 203 0.34 -2.37 -8.02
CA ASN A 203 -0.99 -2.11 -8.55
C ASN A 203 -1.76 -1.10 -7.72
N PHE A 204 -1.64 -1.16 -6.40
CA PHE A 204 -2.34 -0.27 -5.50
C PHE A 204 -1.52 0.98 -5.18
N LEU A 205 -0.25 0.81 -4.76
CA LEU A 205 0.61 1.93 -4.35
C LEU A 205 0.98 2.83 -5.52
N LEU A 206 1.41 2.25 -6.64
CA LEU A 206 1.88 3.00 -7.81
C LEU A 206 0.78 3.22 -8.86
N LYS A 207 -0.43 2.69 -8.62
CA LYS A 207 -1.57 2.72 -9.55
C LYS A 207 -1.24 2.08 -10.90
N ILE A 208 -0.37 1.06 -10.92
CA ILE A 208 -0.01 0.34 -12.13
C ILE A 208 -1.15 -0.64 -12.47
N PRO A 209 -1.80 -0.54 -13.64
CA PRO A 209 -2.85 -1.48 -14.01
C PRO A 209 -2.31 -2.91 -13.99
N LYS A 210 -3.06 -3.85 -13.39
CA LYS A 210 -2.77 -5.27 -13.56
C LYS A 210 -3.29 -5.63 -14.95
N TYR A 211 -2.38 -5.88 -15.90
CA TYR A 211 -2.74 -6.60 -17.11
C TYR A 211 -2.95 -8.05 -16.73
N SER A 212 -4.15 -8.35 -16.23
CA SER A 212 -4.71 -9.69 -16.31
C SER A 212 -5.02 -9.89 -17.78
N ASP A 213 -4.14 -10.56 -18.54
CA ASP A 213 -4.59 -11.10 -19.81
C ASP A 213 -5.77 -12.02 -19.48
N ALA A 214 -6.98 -11.65 -19.94
CA ALA A 214 -8.20 -12.40 -19.66
C ALA A 214 -8.12 -13.84 -20.21
N ASN A 215 -7.11 -14.12 -21.05
CA ASN A 215 -6.79 -15.45 -21.56
C ASN A 215 -5.73 -16.19 -20.73
N THR A 216 -5.20 -15.58 -19.66
CA THR A 216 -4.33 -16.30 -18.72
C THR A 216 -5.18 -17.23 -17.88
N LEU A 217 -5.15 -18.50 -18.23
CA LEU A 217 -5.84 -19.57 -17.53
C LEU A 217 -5.37 -19.60 -16.07
N ASN A 218 -6.28 -19.38 -15.12
CA ASN A 218 -6.00 -19.71 -13.73
C ASN A 218 -5.89 -21.23 -13.64
N LYS A 219 -4.65 -21.73 -13.52
CA LYS A 219 -4.35 -23.16 -13.56
C LYS A 219 -5.06 -23.93 -12.45
N ASP A 220 -5.10 -23.37 -11.23
CA ASP A 220 -5.76 -24.01 -10.09
C ASP A 220 -7.27 -24.13 -10.34
N PHE A 221 -7.91 -23.05 -10.80
CA PHE A 221 -9.34 -23.09 -11.17
C PHE A 221 -9.61 -24.05 -12.34
N TYR A 222 -8.73 -24.07 -13.34
CA TYR A 222 -8.87 -24.98 -14.49
C TYR A 222 -8.70 -26.45 -14.08
N GLU A 223 -7.74 -26.76 -13.21
CA GLU A 223 -7.54 -28.10 -12.66
C GLU A 223 -8.72 -28.52 -11.77
N GLU A 224 -9.25 -27.60 -10.94
CA GLU A 224 -10.48 -27.83 -10.19
C GLU A 224 -11.68 -28.05 -11.11
N LEU A 225 -11.80 -27.27 -12.18
CA LEU A 225 -12.86 -27.43 -13.18
C LEU A 225 -12.78 -28.79 -13.86
N LEU A 226 -11.58 -29.20 -14.29
CA LEU A 226 -11.34 -30.53 -14.84
C LEU A 226 -11.71 -31.61 -13.82
N TYR A 227 -11.30 -31.46 -12.56
CA TYR A 227 -11.63 -32.39 -11.47
C TYR A 227 -13.14 -32.54 -11.25
N ILE A 228 -13.88 -31.42 -11.20
CA ILE A 228 -15.36 -31.41 -11.08
C ILE A 228 -16.00 -32.14 -12.27
N LEU A 229 -15.47 -31.91 -13.48
CA LEU A 229 -15.94 -32.58 -14.70
C LEU A 229 -15.49 -34.05 -14.79
N GLY A 230 -14.66 -34.53 -13.87
CA GLY A 230 -14.09 -35.87 -13.92
C GLY A 230 -13.11 -36.06 -15.07
N LEU A 231 -12.37 -35.01 -15.41
CA LEU A 231 -11.39 -34.92 -16.47
C LEU A 231 -10.00 -34.64 -15.88
N GLU A 232 -8.96 -34.94 -16.63
CA GLU A 232 -7.58 -34.60 -16.31
C GLU A 232 -6.83 -34.23 -17.61
N GLU A 233 -5.81 -33.40 -17.47
CA GLU A 233 -4.92 -33.06 -18.57
C GLU A 233 -3.72 -34.03 -18.61
N LYS A 234 -3.42 -34.59 -19.79
CA LYS A 234 -2.23 -35.41 -20.03
C LYS A 234 -1.44 -34.95 -21.23
N ASN A 235 -0.12 -34.86 -21.06
CA ASN A 235 0.81 -34.61 -22.15
C ASN A 235 1.25 -35.93 -22.78
N GLU A 236 0.86 -36.15 -24.04
CA GLU A 236 1.30 -37.29 -24.85
C GLU A 236 1.98 -36.79 -26.14
N LYS A 237 3.26 -37.14 -26.31
CA LYS A 237 4.06 -36.79 -27.50
C LYS A 237 4.02 -35.28 -27.85
N GLY A 238 4.08 -34.42 -26.84
CA GLY A 238 4.04 -32.96 -27.01
C GLY A 238 2.66 -32.37 -27.32
N LYS A 239 1.59 -33.17 -27.23
CA LYS A 239 0.21 -32.68 -27.30
C LYS A 239 -0.46 -32.81 -25.94
N THR A 240 -1.09 -31.72 -25.51
CA THR A 240 -2.00 -31.68 -24.38
C THR A 240 -3.33 -32.33 -24.77
N LEU A 241 -3.75 -33.36 -24.04
CA LEU A 241 -5.01 -34.06 -24.22
C LEU A 241 -5.83 -34.01 -22.92
N ILE A 242 -7.11 -33.65 -23.02
CA ILE A 242 -8.06 -33.79 -21.92
C ILE A 242 -8.68 -35.19 -22.00
N LYS A 243 -8.54 -35.97 -20.92
CA LYS A 243 -9.03 -37.35 -20.84
C LYS A 243 -9.89 -37.55 -19.60
N PRO A 244 -10.80 -38.55 -19.59
CA PRO A 244 -11.50 -38.93 -18.37
C PRO A 244 -10.51 -39.29 -17.27
N SER A 245 -10.69 -38.65 -16.11
CA SER A 245 -9.94 -38.98 -14.91
C SER A 245 -10.31 -40.37 -14.40
N ARG A 246 -9.35 -41.04 -13.76
CA ARG A 246 -9.55 -42.31 -13.02
C ARG A 246 -9.40 -42.13 -11.52
N THR A 247 -9.48 -40.89 -11.04
CA THR A 247 -9.35 -40.57 -9.63
C THR A 247 -10.56 -41.12 -8.86
N GLN A 248 -10.31 -42.11 -8.01
CA GLN A 248 -11.32 -42.71 -7.13
C GLN A 248 -12.08 -41.63 -6.35
N ASN A 249 -13.40 -41.73 -6.32
CA ASN A 249 -14.35 -40.80 -5.68
C ASN A 249 -14.55 -39.44 -6.38
N SER A 250 -14.11 -39.29 -7.64
CA SER A 250 -14.49 -38.15 -8.49
C SER A 250 -15.94 -38.24 -8.98
N LEU A 251 -16.50 -37.11 -9.47
CA LEU A 251 -17.85 -37.09 -10.08
C LEU A 251 -17.97 -38.09 -11.24
N SER A 252 -16.92 -38.26 -12.05
CA SER A 252 -16.89 -39.26 -13.13
C SER A 252 -16.97 -40.69 -12.63
N ASP A 253 -16.33 -41.00 -11.50
CA ASP A 253 -16.39 -42.34 -10.91
C ASP A 253 -17.75 -42.61 -10.28
N ALA A 254 -18.36 -41.60 -9.64
CA ALA A 254 -19.73 -41.69 -9.11
C ALA A 254 -20.77 -41.90 -10.23
N LEU A 255 -20.63 -41.18 -11.35
CA LEU A 255 -21.52 -41.31 -12.51
C LEU A 255 -21.41 -42.69 -13.18
N LYS A 256 -20.20 -43.22 -13.36
CA LYS A 256 -19.99 -44.56 -13.96
C LYS A 256 -20.57 -45.69 -13.11
N ASN A 257 -20.51 -45.55 -11.78
CA ASN A 257 -21.04 -46.55 -10.85
C ASN A 257 -22.58 -46.56 -10.80
N ASN A 258 -23.24 -45.44 -11.11
CA ASN A 258 -24.70 -45.34 -11.17
C ASN A 258 -25.33 -45.80 -12.51
N THR A 259 -24.52 -46.04 -13.55
CA THR A 259 -24.98 -46.54 -14.86
C THR A 259 -24.89 -48.07 -15.04
N LYS A 260 -24.49 -48.82 -14.00
CA LYS A 260 -24.61 -50.29 -14.01
C LYS A 260 -25.99 -50.69 -13.49
N ILE A 261 -26.98 -50.71 -14.39
CA ILE A 261 -28.24 -51.46 -14.21
C ILE A 261 -28.10 -52.75 -15.00
#